data_AF-A0A1E7MZB2-F1
#
_entry.id   AF-A0A1E7MZB2-F1
#
_cell.length_a   1.000
_cell.length_b   1.000
_cell.length_c   1.000
_cell.angle_alpha   90.00
_cell.angle_beta   90.00
_cell.angle_gamma   90.00
#
_symmetry.space_group_name_H-M   'P 1'
#
loop_
_entity.id
_entity.type
_entity.pdbx_description
1 polymer ?
#
loop_
_entity_poly.entity_id
_entity_poly.type
_entity_poly.pdbx_seq_one_letter_code
_entity_poly.pdbx_strand_id
1 'polypeptide(L)'
;MTVIGNVATEVSYGETSGGVPMANFQLGFTERRYDRERACWVDGEAQWLRVTAWRALAVNLIGSLSKGDPVLVTGRLRVREWTEGEVKRSRAEISARSVGHDLTRGTAAFRWATGVRGQPSGAARSAADGAGAETAGEPVPGWIVNALESRRVPAVAVAPRSPESPPGGREVREQQEGVSEGRRGGEDRAMPG
;
A
#
# COMPACT_ATOMS: atom_id res chain seq x y z
N MET A 1 20.00 0.01 -14.09
CA MET A 1 18.84 -0.90 -13.99
C MET A 1 17.60 -0.09 -14.27
N THR A 2 16.64 -0.68 -15.00
CA THR A 2 15.32 -0.12 -15.25
C THR A 2 14.28 -1.16 -14.84
N VAL A 3 13.26 -0.77 -14.10
CA VAL A 3 12.18 -1.66 -13.64
C VAL A 3 10.84 -0.95 -13.85
N ILE A 4 9.85 -1.70 -14.32
CA ILE A 4 8.47 -1.24 -14.46
C ILE A 4 7.64 -2.00 -13.41
N GLY A 5 6.78 -1.28 -12.70
CA GLY A 5 5.97 -1.89 -11.65
C GLY A 5 4.93 -0.92 -11.10
N ASN A 6 4.48 -1.20 -9.88
CA ASN A 6 3.50 -0.40 -9.14
C ASN A 6 4.10 0.10 -7.83
N VAL A 7 3.76 1.33 -7.47
CA VAL A 7 4.03 1.87 -6.13
C VAL A 7 3.20 1.07 -5.11
N ALA A 8 3.84 0.23 -4.31
CA ALA A 8 3.17 -0.72 -3.42
C ALA A 8 2.84 -0.14 -2.04
N THR A 9 3.58 0.89 -1.62
CA THR A 9 3.39 1.61 -0.36
C THR A 9 3.25 3.09 -0.62
N GLU A 10 2.69 3.83 0.34
CA GLU A 10 2.77 5.29 0.30
C GLU A 10 4.21 5.76 0.15
N VAL A 11 4.39 6.86 -0.59
CA VAL A 11 5.68 7.53 -0.68
C VAL A 11 5.92 8.22 0.65
N SER A 12 6.99 7.81 1.35
CA SER A 12 7.45 8.49 2.55
C SER A 12 8.50 9.54 2.17
N TYR A 13 8.47 10.68 2.86
CA TYR A 13 9.42 11.78 2.71
C TYR A 13 10.14 12.02 4.03
N GLY A 14 11.41 12.40 3.96
CA GLY A 14 12.19 12.85 5.10
C GLY A 14 13.42 13.61 4.64
N GLU A 15 14.19 14.08 5.60
CA GLU A 15 15.44 14.79 5.38
C GLU A 15 16.54 14.17 6.23
N THR A 16 17.76 14.14 5.71
CA THR A 16 18.92 13.72 6.51
C THR A 16 19.25 14.80 7.55
N SER A 17 20.11 14.48 8.52
CA SER A 17 20.63 15.48 9.47
C SER A 17 21.34 16.67 8.80
N GLY A 18 21.80 16.49 7.55
CA GLY A 18 22.37 17.56 6.72
C GLY A 18 21.34 18.30 5.85
N GLY A 19 20.04 18.12 6.09
CA GLY A 19 18.96 18.77 5.33
C GLY A 19 18.81 18.27 3.90
N VAL A 20 19.28 17.05 3.57
CA VAL A 20 19.14 16.51 2.22
C VAL A 20 17.81 15.78 2.07
N PRO A 21 16.91 16.21 1.16
CA PRO A 21 15.63 15.53 0.92
C PRO A 21 15.81 14.09 0.46
N MET A 22 14.99 13.20 1.00
CA MET A 22 14.93 11.79 0.69
C MET A 22 13.48 11.33 0.61
N ALA A 23 13.15 10.53 -0.40
CA ALA A 23 11.85 9.87 -0.50
C ALA A 23 12.04 8.38 -0.74
N ASN A 24 11.15 7.56 -0.18
CA ASN A 24 11.20 6.12 -0.38
C ASN A 24 9.81 5.48 -0.44
N PHE A 25 9.71 4.45 -1.28
CA PHE A 25 8.53 3.62 -1.44
C PHE A 25 8.94 2.20 -1.84
N GLN A 26 8.04 1.24 -1.68
CA GLN A 26 8.23 -0.13 -2.17
C GLN A 26 7.65 -0.25 -3.58
N LEU A 27 8.40 -0.82 -4.50
CA LEU A 27 8.00 -1.11 -5.86
C LEU A 27 7.67 -2.60 -5.95
N GLY A 28 6.45 -2.93 -6.35
CA GLY A 28 6.06 -4.29 -6.71
C GLY A 28 6.09 -4.47 -8.22
N PHE A 29 6.69 -5.55 -8.70
CA PHE A 29 6.68 -5.91 -10.11
C PHE A 29 6.58 -7.42 -10.27
N THR A 30 5.97 -7.86 -11.36
CA THR A 30 5.80 -9.28 -11.67
C THR A 30 6.38 -9.53 -13.05
N GLU A 31 7.29 -10.50 -13.15
CA GLU A 31 7.81 -10.91 -14.45
C GLU A 31 6.78 -11.82 -15.11
N ARG A 32 6.41 -11.53 -16.36
CA ARG A 32 5.57 -12.45 -17.16
C ARG A 32 6.49 -13.41 -17.90
N ARG A 33 6.24 -14.71 -17.77
CA ARG A 33 6.96 -15.74 -18.51
C ARG A 33 6.03 -16.39 -19.53
N TYR A 34 6.57 -16.75 -20.69
CA TYR A 34 5.82 -17.54 -21.66
C TYR A 34 5.82 -19.01 -21.23
N ASP A 35 4.63 -19.57 -21.04
CA ASP A 35 4.44 -20.98 -20.76
C ASP A 35 4.29 -21.75 -22.08
N ARG A 36 5.26 -22.61 -22.40
CA ARG A 36 5.27 -23.34 -23.67
C ARG A 36 4.21 -24.44 -23.75
N GLU A 37 3.83 -25.03 -22.62
CA GLU A 37 2.81 -26.08 -22.59
C GLU A 37 1.42 -25.49 -22.79
N ARG A 38 1.16 -24.33 -22.18
CA ARG A 38 -0.14 -23.64 -22.27
C ARG A 38 -0.22 -22.64 -23.42
N ALA A 39 0.89 -22.44 -24.14
CA ALA A 39 1.04 -21.47 -25.22
C ALA A 39 0.53 -20.06 -24.84
N CYS A 40 0.77 -19.62 -23.60
CA CYS A 40 0.27 -18.35 -23.09
C CYS A 40 1.27 -17.67 -22.13
N TRP A 41 1.13 -16.35 -21.98
CA TRP A 41 1.91 -15.58 -21.01
C TRP A 41 1.29 -15.68 -19.63
N VAL A 42 2.03 -16.26 -18.70
CA VAL A 42 1.62 -16.39 -17.30
C VAL A 42 2.42 -15.43 -16.43
N ASP A 43 1.77 -14.93 -15.39
CA ASP A 43 2.43 -14.11 -14.39
C ASP A 43 3.31 -14.99 -13.51
N GLY A 44 4.55 -14.56 -13.31
CA GLY A 44 5.50 -15.20 -12.41
C GLY A 44 5.31 -14.75 -10.96
N GLU A 45 6.35 -14.92 -10.17
CA GLU A 45 6.35 -14.48 -8.77
C GLU A 45 6.44 -12.95 -8.66
N ALA A 46 5.70 -12.38 -7.72
CA ALA A 46 5.78 -10.97 -7.39
C ALA A 46 7.10 -10.66 -6.68
N GLN A 47 7.85 -9.72 -7.23
CA GLN A 47 9.10 -9.24 -6.70
C GLN A 47 8.95 -7.84 -6.10
N TRP A 48 9.76 -7.55 -5.09
CA TRP A 48 9.68 -6.31 -4.33
C TRP A 48 11.04 -5.64 -4.22
N LEU A 49 11.10 -4.35 -4.55
CA LEU A 49 12.30 -3.51 -4.42
C LEU A 49 11.99 -2.28 -3.59
N ARG A 50 12.93 -1.86 -2.74
CA ARG A 50 12.84 -0.52 -2.15
C ARG A 50 13.37 0.49 -3.15
N VAL A 51 12.62 1.54 -3.45
CA VAL A 51 13.11 2.66 -4.25
C VAL A 51 13.44 3.80 -3.31
N THR A 52 14.64 4.38 -3.48
CA THR A 52 15.10 5.56 -2.74
C THR A 52 15.49 6.65 -3.71
N ALA A 53 14.89 7.82 -3.57
CA ALA A 53 15.19 9.02 -4.31
C ALA A 53 15.73 10.11 -3.39
N TRP A 54 16.49 11.04 -3.98
CA TRP A 54 17.17 12.11 -3.26
C TRP A 54 16.92 13.47 -3.90
N ARG A 55 17.11 14.55 -3.12
CA ARG A 55 17.11 15.95 -3.57
C ARG A 55 15.80 16.28 -4.31
N ALA A 56 15.88 16.96 -5.46
CA ALA A 56 14.72 17.35 -6.26
C ALA A 56 13.82 16.16 -6.65
N LEU A 57 14.39 14.98 -6.90
CA LEU A 57 13.57 13.81 -7.22
C LEU A 57 12.73 13.38 -6.01
N ALA A 58 13.29 13.42 -4.79
CA ALA A 58 12.53 13.09 -3.59
C ALA A 58 11.32 14.04 -3.40
N VAL A 59 11.57 15.34 -3.55
CA VAL A 59 10.55 16.39 -3.46
C VAL A 59 9.46 16.21 -4.52
N ASN A 60 9.84 15.92 -5.77
CA ASN A 60 8.86 15.74 -6.83
C ASN A 60 8.03 14.46 -6.64
N LEU A 61 8.65 13.37 -6.18
CA LEU A 61 7.94 12.09 -6.01
C LEU A 61 6.83 12.15 -4.97
N ILE A 62 7.07 12.79 -3.82
CA ILE A 62 6.04 12.88 -2.78
C ILE A 62 4.78 13.59 -3.27
N GLY A 63 4.91 14.57 -4.19
CA GLY A 63 3.78 15.28 -4.80
C GLY A 63 3.21 14.63 -6.06
N SER A 64 3.95 13.74 -6.71
CA SER A 64 3.60 13.22 -8.03
C SER A 64 3.09 11.78 -8.03
N LEU A 65 3.42 11.00 -6.99
CA LEU A 65 3.08 9.59 -6.88
C LEU A 65 2.25 9.29 -5.63
N SER A 66 1.40 8.29 -5.78
CA SER A 66 0.54 7.66 -4.77
C SER A 66 0.68 6.14 -4.83
N LYS A 67 0.26 5.46 -3.76
CA LYS A 67 0.16 3.98 -3.79
C LYS A 67 -0.78 3.54 -4.92
N GLY A 68 -0.35 2.50 -5.64
CA GLY A 68 -1.05 1.93 -6.79
C GLY A 68 -0.54 2.46 -8.13
N ASP A 69 0.17 3.58 -8.15
CA ASP A 69 0.54 4.22 -9.41
C ASP A 69 1.46 3.33 -10.26
N PRO A 70 1.17 3.21 -11.57
CA PRO A 70 2.02 2.51 -12.51
C PRO A 70 3.27 3.35 -12.81
N VAL A 71 4.47 2.83 -12.55
CA VAL A 71 5.71 3.60 -12.70
C VAL A 71 6.82 2.82 -13.40
N LEU A 72 7.68 3.57 -14.08
CA LEU A 72 9.00 3.12 -14.53
C LEU A 72 10.07 3.81 -13.68
N VAL A 73 11.00 3.02 -13.16
CA VAL A 73 12.10 3.48 -12.31
C VAL A 73 13.42 3.14 -12.97
N THR A 74 14.31 4.12 -13.12
CA THR A 74 15.70 3.90 -13.53
C THR A 74 16.66 4.31 -12.43
N GLY A 75 17.72 3.52 -12.23
CA GLY A 75 18.67 3.79 -11.16
C GLY A 75 19.79 2.77 -11.02
N ARG A 76 20.45 2.85 -9.87
CA ARG A 76 21.49 1.91 -9.44
C ARG A 76 20.89 0.90 -8.47
N LEU A 77 20.96 -0.38 -8.83
CA LEU A 77 20.61 -1.48 -7.93
C LEU A 77 21.70 -1.63 -6.86
N ARG A 78 21.29 -1.83 -5.62
CA ARG A 78 22.14 -2.18 -4.49
C ARG A 78 21.45 -3.30 -3.72
N VAL A 79 22.20 -4.29 -3.29
CA VAL A 79 21.74 -5.26 -2.30
C VAL A 79 22.34 -4.84 -0.97
N ARG A 80 21.49 -4.55 0.01
CA ARG A 80 21.92 -4.29 1.38
C ARG A 80 21.74 -5.53 2.20
N GLU A 81 22.76 -5.88 2.95
CA GLU A 81 22.71 -6.94 3.95
C GLU A 81 22.64 -6.31 5.33
N TRP A 82 21.83 -6.88 6.21
CA TRP A 82 21.80 -6.54 7.63
C TRP A 82 21.56 -7.78 8.46
N THR A 83 21.94 -7.70 9.73
CA THR A 83 21.68 -8.76 10.70
C THR A 83 20.49 -8.36 11.54
N GLU A 84 19.52 -9.25 11.66
CA GLU A 84 18.39 -9.14 12.56
C GLU A 84 18.51 -10.28 13.59
N GLY A 85 19.03 -9.96 14.78
CA GLY A 85 19.43 -10.97 15.76
C GLY A 85 20.60 -11.82 15.26
N GLU A 86 20.40 -13.12 15.09
CA GLU A 86 21.38 -14.05 14.50
C GLU A 86 21.17 -14.27 12.99
N VAL A 87 20.07 -13.76 12.42
CA VAL A 87 19.70 -14.03 11.02
C VAL A 87 20.27 -12.95 10.11
N LYS A 88 21.08 -13.35 9.13
CA LYS A 88 21.48 -12.48 8.02
C LYS A 88 20.33 -12.34 7.03
N ARG A 89 19.95 -11.09 6.75
CA ARG A 89 18.92 -10.73 5.78
C ARG A 89 19.54 -9.88 4.67
N SER A 90 18.94 -9.93 3.49
CA SER A 90 19.29 -9.07 2.38
C SER A 90 18.05 -8.42 1.77
N ARG A 91 18.21 -7.24 1.20
CA ARG A 91 17.15 -6.47 0.51
C ARG A 91 17.75 -5.79 -0.70
N ALA A 92 17.06 -5.96 -1.81
CA ALA A 92 17.38 -5.23 -3.02
C ALA A 92 16.71 -3.85 -3.00
N GLU A 93 17.51 -2.83 -3.29
CA GLU A 93 17.15 -1.42 -3.30
C GLU A 93 17.60 -0.76 -4.59
N ILE A 94 16.79 0.15 -5.13
CA ILE A 94 17.15 1.02 -6.24
C ILE A 94 17.39 2.43 -5.71
N SER A 95 18.62 2.93 -5.87
CA SER A 95 18.88 4.36 -5.80
C SER A 95 18.44 4.98 -7.13
N ALA A 96 17.28 5.63 -7.11
CA ALA A 96 16.61 6.17 -8.28
C ALA A 96 17.37 7.38 -8.83
N ARG A 97 17.49 7.41 -10.15
CA ARG A 97 17.97 8.55 -10.94
C ARG A 97 16.83 9.22 -11.68
N SER A 98 15.85 8.44 -12.14
CA SER A 98 14.63 8.94 -12.77
C SER A 98 13.47 8.01 -12.45
N VAL A 99 12.29 8.60 -12.28
CA VAL A 99 11.03 7.89 -12.09
C VAL A 99 9.97 8.65 -12.88
N GLY A 100 9.08 7.91 -13.54
CA GLY A 100 7.96 8.49 -14.25
C GLY A 100 6.74 7.56 -14.21
N HIS A 101 5.57 8.14 -14.39
CA HIS A 101 4.34 7.39 -14.62
C HIS A 101 4.47 6.56 -15.90
N ASP A 102 4.02 5.31 -15.84
CA ASP A 102 3.97 4.41 -16.98
C ASP A 102 2.70 4.66 -17.79
N LEU A 103 2.87 5.42 -18.87
CA LEU A 103 1.78 5.88 -19.73
C LEU A 103 1.18 4.76 -20.60
N THR A 104 1.72 3.55 -20.58
CA THR A 104 1.03 2.39 -21.17
C THR A 104 -0.24 2.01 -20.39
N ARG A 105 -0.36 2.51 -19.14
CA ARG A 105 -1.45 2.20 -18.21
C ARG A 105 -2.25 3.42 -17.76
N GLY A 106 -1.98 4.59 -18.32
CA GLY A 106 -2.70 5.82 -17.98
C GLY A 106 -2.15 7.09 -18.63
N THR A 107 -2.67 8.23 -18.20
CA THR A 107 -2.27 9.57 -18.68
C THR A 107 -1.70 10.40 -17.53
N ALA A 108 -0.80 11.35 -17.83
CA ALA A 108 -0.23 12.26 -16.84
C ALA A 108 -0.16 13.70 -17.36
N ALA A 109 -0.29 14.68 -16.45
CA ALA A 109 -0.10 16.09 -16.75
C ALA A 109 1.22 16.58 -16.13
N PHE A 110 2.20 16.93 -16.96
CA PHE A 110 3.50 17.40 -16.50
C PHE A 110 3.44 18.87 -16.08
N ARG A 111 4.07 19.18 -14.94
CA ARG A 111 4.27 20.55 -14.46
C ARG A 111 5.75 20.73 -14.16
N TRP A 112 6.30 21.86 -14.60
CA TRP A 112 7.66 22.24 -14.22
C TRP A 112 7.73 22.44 -12.71
N ALA A 113 8.74 21.85 -12.07
CA ALA A 113 9.06 22.18 -10.69
C ALA A 113 9.58 23.63 -10.64
N THR A 114 9.14 24.37 -9.63
CA THR A 114 9.53 25.77 -9.42
C THR A 114 11.06 25.88 -9.35
N GLY A 115 11.65 26.82 -10.08
CA GLY A 115 13.10 27.06 -10.07
C GLY A 115 13.94 26.16 -10.99
N VAL A 116 13.32 25.28 -11.80
CA VAL A 116 14.06 24.48 -12.79
C VAL A 116 14.41 25.33 -14.01
N ARG A 117 15.70 25.39 -14.36
CA ARG A 117 16.25 26.14 -15.51
C ARG A 117 15.70 25.56 -16.82
N GLY A 118 15.07 26.40 -17.65
CA GLY A 118 14.44 25.98 -18.92
C GLY A 118 12.92 26.21 -19.00
N GLN A 119 12.32 26.85 -18.00
CA GLN A 119 10.92 27.26 -18.04
C GLN A 119 10.66 28.19 -19.24
N PRO A 120 9.64 27.94 -20.10
CA PRO A 120 9.14 28.96 -20.98
C PRO A 120 8.56 30.07 -20.10
N SER A 121 9.31 31.17 -19.99
CA SER A 121 8.87 32.39 -19.34
C SER A 121 7.68 32.94 -20.12
N GLY A 122 6.47 32.54 -19.73
CA GLY A 122 5.25 33.21 -20.14
C GLY A 122 5.22 34.58 -19.49
N ALA A 123 5.33 35.62 -20.31
CA ALA A 123 5.42 37.01 -19.92
C ALA A 123 4.29 37.49 -18.98
N ALA A 124 4.67 38.51 -18.20
CA ALA A 124 3.87 39.46 -17.42
C ALA A 124 3.42 39.04 -16.00
N ARG A 125 4.23 39.47 -15.01
CA ARG A 125 3.82 40.54 -14.08
C ARG A 125 5.04 41.33 -13.60
N SER A 126 4.85 42.65 -13.53
CA SER A 126 5.84 43.73 -13.56
C SER A 126 6.91 43.72 -12.46
N ALA A 127 8.02 44.37 -12.81
CA ALA A 127 9.11 44.77 -11.95
C ALA A 127 8.65 45.61 -10.75
N ALA A 128 9.17 45.28 -9.57
CA ALA A 128 9.52 46.21 -8.50
C ALA A 128 10.58 45.54 -7.60
N ASP A 129 11.77 46.13 -7.61
CA ASP A 129 12.77 46.25 -6.55
C ASP A 129 13.13 45.07 -5.63
N GLY A 130 14.43 44.76 -5.64
CA GLY A 130 15.23 44.97 -4.42
C GLY A 130 15.80 43.75 -3.68
N ALA A 131 17.14 43.69 -3.68
CA ALA A 131 18.05 43.20 -2.64
C ALA A 131 18.14 41.69 -2.36
N GLY A 132 19.39 41.20 -2.41
CA GLY A 132 19.74 39.80 -2.17
C GLY A 132 19.71 39.37 -0.71
N ALA A 133 19.79 38.06 -0.50
CA ALA A 133 20.25 37.46 0.75
C ALA A 133 20.68 36.01 0.52
N GLU A 134 21.75 35.67 1.20
CA GLU A 134 22.32 34.34 1.42
C GLU A 134 21.36 33.50 2.28
N THR A 135 21.22 32.19 2.01
CA THR A 135 20.47 31.27 2.89
C THR A 135 20.99 29.84 2.65
N ALA A 136 21.66 29.16 3.58
CA ALA A 136 21.15 28.64 4.85
C ALA A 136 19.77 28.00 4.67
N GLY A 137 19.75 26.66 4.54
CA GLY A 137 18.58 25.78 4.52
C GLY A 137 17.26 26.38 4.04
N GLU A 138 16.98 26.30 2.73
CA GLU A 138 15.67 26.68 2.20
C GLU A 138 14.54 25.93 2.94
N PRO A 139 13.54 26.63 3.48
CA PRO A 139 12.39 25.98 4.10
C PRO A 139 11.64 25.14 3.06
N VAL A 140 11.17 23.97 3.49
CA VAL A 140 10.39 23.04 2.66
C VAL A 140 9.26 23.80 1.95
N PRO A 141 9.22 23.81 0.61
CA PRO A 141 8.21 24.56 -0.14
C PRO A 141 6.79 24.26 0.33
N GLY A 142 5.98 25.29 0.56
CA GLY A 142 4.65 25.16 1.19
C GLY A 142 3.65 24.23 0.47
N TRP A 143 3.85 23.96 -0.83
CA TRP A 143 3.03 22.97 -1.54
C TRP A 143 3.31 21.53 -1.07
N ILE A 144 4.53 21.24 -0.60
CA ILE A 144 4.89 19.94 -0.01
C ILE A 144 4.19 19.79 1.34
N VAL A 145 4.20 20.84 2.17
CA VAL A 145 3.47 20.87 3.45
C VAL A 145 1.98 20.61 3.21
N ASN A 146 1.39 21.33 2.27
CA ASN A 146 -0.02 21.19 1.94
C ASN A 146 -0.36 19.80 1.36
N ALA A 147 0.53 19.23 0.55
CA ALA A 147 0.40 17.86 0.06
C ALA A 147 0.49 16.81 1.19
N LEU A 148 1.33 17.03 2.19
CA LEU A 148 1.44 16.16 3.38
C LEU A 148 0.22 16.33 4.31
N GLU A 149 -0.26 17.55 4.51
CA GLU A 149 -1.44 17.86 5.32
C GLU A 149 -2.72 17.29 4.71
N SER A 150 -2.89 17.40 3.39
CA SER A 150 -4.01 16.81 2.65
C SER A 150 -4.03 15.27 2.73
N ARG A 151 -2.92 14.65 3.12
CA ARG A 151 -2.77 13.20 3.29
C ARG A 151 -2.99 12.72 4.74
N ARG A 152 -3.09 13.62 5.73
CA ARG A 152 -3.54 13.23 7.08
C ARG A 152 -5.02 12.89 7.01
N VAL A 153 -5.31 11.59 6.88
CA VAL A 153 -6.67 11.05 7.04
C VAL A 153 -7.18 11.49 8.42
N PRO A 154 -8.39 12.07 8.56
CA PRO A 154 -8.98 12.19 9.88
C PRO A 154 -9.10 10.78 10.44
N ALA A 155 -8.69 10.58 11.70
CA ALA A 155 -8.94 9.32 12.39
C ALA A 155 -10.45 9.08 12.33
N VAL A 156 -10.89 8.22 11.41
CA VAL A 156 -12.25 7.71 11.41
C VAL A 156 -12.35 6.96 12.72
N ALA A 157 -13.09 7.53 13.66
CA ALA A 157 -13.50 6.83 14.86
C ALA A 157 -14.23 5.56 14.40
N VAL A 158 -13.54 4.42 14.46
CA VAL A 158 -14.17 3.12 14.35
C VAL A 158 -15.10 3.04 15.56
N ALA A 159 -16.39 3.29 15.33
CA ALA A 159 -17.41 3.01 16.32
C ALA A 159 -17.27 1.54 16.74
N PRO A 160 -17.24 1.23 18.05
CA PRO A 160 -17.19 -0.16 18.47
C PRO A 160 -18.42 -0.88 17.93
N ARG A 161 -18.20 -1.93 17.12
CA ARG A 161 -19.27 -2.80 16.67
C ARG A 161 -19.86 -3.47 17.91
N SER A 162 -21.16 -3.29 18.13
CA SER A 162 -21.89 -4.02 19.17
C SER A 162 -21.70 -5.53 18.96
N PRO A 163 -21.48 -6.33 20.02
CA PRO A 163 -21.34 -7.77 19.87
C PRO A 163 -22.68 -8.35 19.39
N GLU A 164 -22.64 -8.97 18.22
CA GLU A 164 -23.72 -9.77 17.67
C GLU A 164 -24.02 -10.90 18.66
N SER A 165 -25.28 -11.00 19.10
CA SER A 165 -25.72 -12.11 19.96
C SER A 165 -25.69 -13.41 19.16
N PRO A 166 -25.23 -14.53 19.75
CA PRO A 166 -25.19 -15.80 19.05
C PRO A 166 -26.60 -16.26 18.64
N PRO A 167 -26.75 -16.97 17.51
CA PRO A 167 -28.04 -17.46 17.06
C PRO A 167 -28.64 -18.42 18.09
N GLY A 168 -29.90 -18.16 18.42
CA GLY A 168 -30.66 -18.84 19.47
C GLY A 168 -30.63 -20.37 19.33
N GLY A 169 -30.26 -21.04 20.42
CA GLY A 169 -30.44 -22.47 20.56
C GLY A 169 -31.93 -22.79 20.46
N ARG A 170 -32.27 -23.76 19.60
CA ARG A 170 -33.60 -24.39 19.61
C ARG A 170 -33.79 -25.08 20.97
N GLU A 171 -34.68 -24.56 21.79
CA GLU A 171 -35.23 -25.29 22.93
C GLU A 171 -35.92 -26.55 22.42
N VAL A 172 -35.34 -27.71 22.72
CA VAL A 172 -36.02 -28.99 22.59
C VAL A 172 -36.96 -29.10 23.78
N ARG A 173 -38.25 -28.85 23.54
CA ARG A 173 -39.31 -29.01 24.53
C ARG A 173 -39.58 -30.50 24.69
N GLU A 174 -39.04 -31.07 25.76
CA GLU A 174 -39.27 -32.44 26.20
C GLU A 174 -40.73 -32.57 26.67
N GLN A 175 -41.57 -33.16 25.84
CA GLN A 175 -42.96 -33.49 26.19
C GLN A 175 -42.95 -34.82 26.95
N GLN A 176 -43.14 -34.74 28.26
CA GLN A 176 -43.54 -35.86 29.10
C GLN A 176 -45.02 -36.13 28.85
N GLU A 177 -45.35 -37.19 28.11
CA GLU A 177 -46.68 -37.79 28.14
C GLU A 177 -46.70 -38.92 29.18
N GLY A 178 -47.39 -38.65 30.29
CA GLY A 178 -47.73 -39.61 31.30
C GLY A 178 -48.89 -40.51 30.87
N VAL A 179 -48.61 -41.81 30.87
CA VAL A 179 -49.38 -42.94 31.40
C VAL A 179 -50.86 -42.69 31.78
N SER A 180 -51.75 -43.49 31.18
CA SER A 180 -52.90 -44.17 31.81
C SER A 180 -53.50 -45.13 30.77
N GLU A 181 -54.06 -46.31 31.04
CA GLU A 181 -54.12 -47.25 32.16
C GLU A 181 -54.86 -48.46 31.55
N GLY A 182 -54.47 -49.70 31.88
CA GLY A 182 -55.09 -50.88 31.25
C GLY A 182 -54.74 -52.19 31.93
N ARG A 183 -55.19 -52.34 33.17
CA ARG A 183 -55.04 -53.52 34.02
C ARG A 183 -56.17 -54.53 33.77
N ARG A 184 -55.83 -55.83 33.68
CA ARG A 184 -56.53 -57.03 34.21
C ARG A 184 -55.84 -58.27 33.60
N GLY A 185 -55.15 -59.12 34.38
CA GLY A 185 -55.73 -60.21 35.19
C GLY A 185 -55.96 -61.42 34.26
N GLY A 186 -55.34 -62.60 34.37
CA GLY A 186 -55.08 -63.46 35.53
C GLY A 186 -55.64 -64.85 35.16
N GLU A 187 -54.77 -65.89 35.22
CA GLU A 187 -55.00 -67.36 35.31
C GLU A 187 -56.29 -68.02 34.76
N ASP A 188 -56.17 -69.12 33.99
CA ASP A 188 -56.51 -70.48 34.47
C ASP A 188 -56.14 -71.65 33.49
N ARG A 189 -55.98 -72.81 34.11
CA ARG A 189 -55.83 -74.24 33.72
C ARG A 189 -56.20 -74.83 32.33
N ALA A 190 -55.32 -75.77 31.92
CA ALA A 190 -55.50 -77.20 31.54
C ALA A 190 -56.38 -77.69 30.34
N MET A 191 -55.70 -78.39 29.39
CA MET A 191 -55.96 -79.72 28.73
C MET A 191 -57.33 -80.06 28.08
N PRO A 192 -57.48 -81.15 27.27
CA PRO A 192 -56.56 -81.89 26.39
C PRO A 192 -57.14 -82.11 24.96
N GLY A 193 -56.36 -82.73 24.07
CA GLY A 193 -56.81 -83.31 22.79
C GLY A 193 -55.67 -83.97 22.03
#